data_AF-K8ABM0-F1
#
_entry.id   AF-K8ABM0-F1
#
_cell.length_a   1.000
_cell.length_b   1.000
_cell.length_c   1.000
_cell.angle_alpha   90.00
_cell.angle_beta   90.00
_cell.angle_gamma   90.00
#
_symmetry.space_group_name_H-M   'P 1'
#
loop_
_entity.id
_entity.type
_entity.pdbx_description
1 polymer ?
#
loop_
_entity_poly.entity_id
_entity_poly.type
_entity_poly.pdbx_seq_one_letter_code
_entity_poly.pdbx_strand_id
1 'polypeptide(L)'
;MSNSLFVLYFGLNHHHSQLAHHTVCFGPRYKELIEDIFTRDSLAEDFSLYLHAPCVTDPSLAPPGCGSYYVLAPVPHLGTANLNWDVEGPRLRDRIFAYLEQHYMPGLREQLVTHRMFTPFDFRDQLGAYQGSAFSVEPILTQSAWFRPHNRDSRIDNLYLVGAGTHPGAGIPGVIGSAKATAGLMLEDTHAR
;
A
#
# COMPACT_ATOMS: atom_id res chain seq x y z
N MET A 1 -12.87 -7.11 2.22
CA MET A 1 -11.65 -6.91 1.38
C MET A 1 -10.58 -6.35 2.29
N SER A 2 -9.29 -6.40 1.91
CA SER A 2 -8.26 -5.74 2.74
C SER A 2 -8.55 -4.25 2.86
N ASN A 3 -8.01 -3.61 3.90
CA ASN A 3 -7.94 -2.14 3.95
C ASN A 3 -7.27 -1.59 2.68
N SER A 4 -7.50 -0.31 2.43
CA SER A 4 -6.75 0.44 1.43
C SER A 4 -5.58 1.17 2.09
N LEU A 5 -4.80 1.86 1.28
CA LEU A 5 -3.73 2.73 1.72
C LEU A 5 -3.93 4.13 1.17
N PHE A 6 -3.33 5.10 1.84
CA PHE A 6 -3.00 6.38 1.27
C PHE A 6 -1.48 6.46 1.17
N VAL A 7 -0.97 6.66 -0.05
CA VAL A 7 0.46 6.79 -0.33
C VAL A 7 0.76 8.24 -0.63
N LEU A 8 1.79 8.77 0.01
CA LEU A 8 2.30 10.09 -0.28
C LEU A 8 3.80 9.99 -0.58
N TYR A 9 4.13 10.18 -1.85
CA TYR A 9 5.51 10.34 -2.31
C TYR A 9 5.91 11.80 -2.15
N PHE A 10 7.12 12.07 -1.70
CA PHE A 10 7.64 13.43 -1.62
C PHE A 10 9.16 13.48 -1.74
N GLY A 11 9.64 14.52 -2.41
CA GLY A 11 11.06 14.83 -2.56
C GLY A 11 11.38 16.12 -1.80
N LEU A 12 12.46 16.09 -1.03
CA LEU A 12 12.94 17.22 -0.25
C LEU A 12 14.30 17.69 -0.78
N ASN A 13 14.57 18.99 -0.73
CA ASN A 13 15.89 19.57 -1.04
C ASN A 13 16.91 19.40 0.12
N HIS A 14 16.58 18.54 1.09
CA HIS A 14 17.39 18.24 2.26
C HIS A 14 17.38 16.73 2.52
N HIS A 15 18.54 16.18 2.88
CA HIS A 15 18.69 14.78 3.26
C HIS A 15 18.62 14.61 4.78
N HIS A 16 17.51 14.03 5.26
CA HIS A 16 17.36 13.62 6.67
C HIS A 16 18.10 12.32 6.98
N SER A 17 19.39 12.41 7.29
CA SER A 17 20.26 11.25 7.58
C SER A 17 19.98 10.57 8.93
N GLN A 18 19.21 11.20 9.82
CA GLN A 18 18.83 10.63 11.12
C GLN A 18 17.73 9.56 11.02
N LEU A 19 17.04 9.45 9.88
CA LEU A 19 15.99 8.46 9.68
C LEU A 19 16.59 7.08 9.39
N ALA A 20 15.89 6.03 9.83
CA ALA A 20 16.15 4.69 9.31
C ALA A 20 15.55 4.52 7.91
N HIS A 21 16.08 3.59 7.12
CA HIS A 21 15.55 3.26 5.79
C HIS A 21 14.05 2.93 5.85
N HIS A 22 13.64 2.21 6.91
CA HIS A 22 12.26 1.86 7.21
C HIS A 22 11.91 2.32 8.62
N THR A 23 10.88 3.15 8.75
CA THR A 23 10.42 3.66 10.05
C THR A 23 8.92 3.37 10.21
N VAL A 24 8.55 2.79 11.34
CA VAL A 24 7.14 2.63 11.74
C VAL A 24 6.82 3.67 12.81
N CYS A 25 5.94 4.60 12.49
CA CYS A 25 5.45 5.63 13.41
C CYS A 25 4.17 5.11 14.06
N PHE A 26 4.20 4.86 15.37
CA PHE A 26 3.04 4.36 16.11
C PHE A 26 2.15 5.51 16.58
N GLY A 27 0.85 5.40 16.26
CA GLY A 27 -0.19 6.22 16.86
C GLY A 27 -0.54 5.77 18.28
N PRO A 28 -1.31 6.58 19.04
CA PRO A 28 -1.62 6.32 20.44
C PRO A 28 -2.62 5.16 20.68
N ARG A 29 -3.44 4.81 19.67
CA ARG A 29 -4.55 3.84 19.81
C ARG A 29 -4.51 2.75 18.73
N TYR A 30 -3.51 1.87 18.78
CA TYR A 30 -3.29 0.89 17.71
C TYR A 30 -4.52 -0.01 17.44
N LYS A 31 -5.14 -0.57 18.50
CA LYS A 31 -6.25 -1.53 18.33
C LYS A 31 -7.49 -0.83 17.76
N GLU A 32 -7.87 0.28 18.35
CA GLU A 32 -9.03 1.07 17.95
C GLU A 32 -8.84 1.65 16.54
N LEU A 33 -7.62 2.06 16.17
CA LEU A 33 -7.32 2.52 14.81
C LEU A 33 -7.58 1.42 13.78
N ILE A 34 -7.17 0.18 14.06
CA ILE A 34 -7.44 -0.95 13.16
C ILE A 34 -8.95 -1.20 13.07
N GLU A 35 -9.67 -1.21 14.19
CA GLU A 35 -11.13 -1.34 14.18
C GLU A 35 -11.80 -0.23 13.36
N ASP A 36 -11.36 1.02 13.53
CA ASP A 36 -11.86 2.18 12.80
C ASP A 36 -11.66 2.01 11.28
N ILE A 37 -10.48 1.56 10.84
CA ILE A 37 -10.16 1.35 9.41
C ILE A 37 -11.09 0.33 8.72
N PHE A 38 -11.44 -0.75 9.41
CA PHE A 38 -12.24 -1.82 8.81
C PHE A 38 -13.75 -1.60 8.96
N THR A 39 -14.20 -0.79 9.92
CA THR A 39 -15.62 -0.72 10.29
C THR A 39 -16.26 0.65 10.17
N ARG A 40 -15.50 1.76 10.26
CA ARG A 40 -16.07 3.11 10.22
C ARG A 40 -16.14 3.67 8.81
N ASP A 41 -17.13 4.53 8.60
CA ASP A 41 -17.35 5.25 7.35
C ASP A 41 -16.55 6.57 7.23
N SER A 42 -15.51 6.74 8.05
CA SER A 42 -14.72 7.97 8.16
C SER A 42 -13.22 7.70 8.36
N LEU A 43 -12.39 8.71 8.13
CA LEU A 43 -10.96 8.66 8.48
C LEU A 43 -10.75 8.91 9.97
N ALA A 44 -9.84 8.15 10.58
CA ALA A 44 -9.40 8.41 11.94
C ALA A 44 -8.67 9.77 12.06
N GLU A 45 -8.79 10.39 13.24
CA GLU A 45 -8.08 11.63 13.56
C GLU A 45 -6.59 11.39 13.88
N ASP A 46 -6.27 10.22 14.42
CA ASP A 46 -4.92 9.70 14.58
C ASP A 46 -4.55 8.72 13.45
N PHE A 47 -3.25 8.43 13.33
CA PHE A 47 -2.76 7.44 12.36
C PHE A 47 -1.49 6.77 12.87
N SER A 48 -1.21 5.60 12.30
CA SER A 48 0.12 4.99 12.32
C SER A 48 0.66 5.02 10.90
N LEU A 49 1.93 5.38 10.75
CA LEU A 49 2.54 5.57 9.44
C LEU A 49 3.68 4.59 9.24
N TYR A 50 3.89 4.22 7.99
CA TYR A 50 5.14 3.64 7.55
C TYR A 50 5.87 4.66 6.67
N LEU A 51 7.05 5.08 7.09
CA LEU A 51 7.92 6.01 6.35
C LEU A 51 9.09 5.24 5.74
N HIS A 52 9.24 5.39 4.43
CA HIS A 52 10.36 4.86 3.65
C HIS A 52 11.31 6.00 3.28
N ALA A 53 12.57 5.88 3.71
CA ALA A 53 13.62 6.87 3.49
C ALA A 53 14.87 6.21 2.86
N PRO A 54 14.78 5.70 1.62
CA PRO A 54 15.80 4.82 1.05
C PRO A 54 17.14 5.51 0.74
N CYS A 55 17.17 6.84 0.66
CA CYS A 55 18.40 7.60 0.38
C CYS A 55 19.49 7.42 1.46
N VAL A 56 19.13 6.95 2.66
CA VAL A 56 20.12 6.58 3.69
C VAL A 56 20.92 5.32 3.33
N THR A 57 20.44 4.56 2.34
CA THR A 57 21.10 3.34 1.82
C THR A 57 21.57 3.53 0.39
N ASP A 58 20.74 4.15 -0.46
CA ASP A 58 21.07 4.43 -1.86
C ASP A 58 20.87 5.93 -2.18
N PRO A 59 21.95 6.73 -2.13
CA PRO A 59 21.91 8.15 -2.45
C PRO A 59 21.53 8.48 -3.90
N SER A 60 21.55 7.51 -4.82
CA SER A 60 21.22 7.75 -6.24
C SER A 60 19.72 8.01 -6.48
N LEU A 61 18.88 7.71 -5.48
CA LEU A 61 17.43 7.86 -5.54
C LEU A 61 16.94 9.31 -5.40
N ALA A 62 17.85 10.26 -5.18
CA ALA A 62 17.58 11.69 -5.16
C ALA A 62 18.77 12.48 -5.71
N PRO A 63 18.58 13.76 -6.13
CA PRO A 63 19.71 14.64 -6.46
C PRO A 63 20.68 14.80 -5.27
N PRO A 64 21.94 15.21 -5.51
CA PRO A 64 22.90 15.44 -4.43
C PRO A 64 22.36 16.39 -3.34
N GLY A 65 22.46 15.96 -2.08
CA GLY A 65 21.97 16.71 -0.91
C GLY A 65 20.46 16.66 -0.67
N CYS A 66 19.70 16.03 -1.58
CA CYS A 66 18.25 15.89 -1.49
C CYS A 66 17.85 14.55 -0.87
N GLY A 67 16.55 14.39 -0.58
CA GLY A 67 15.96 13.14 -0.11
C GLY A 67 14.71 12.76 -0.89
N SER A 68 14.51 11.46 -1.10
CA SER A 68 13.31 10.87 -1.70
C SER A 68 12.62 9.98 -0.67
N TYR A 69 11.31 10.16 -0.52
CA TYR A 69 10.54 9.53 0.54
C TYR A 69 9.19 9.07 0.01
N TYR A 70 8.64 8.03 0.63
CA TYR A 70 7.20 7.85 0.63
C TYR A 70 6.70 7.46 2.01
N VAL A 71 5.46 7.82 2.28
CA VAL A 71 4.76 7.46 3.51
C VAL A 71 3.45 6.76 3.18
N LEU A 72 3.14 5.71 3.95
CA LEU A 72 1.90 4.95 3.87
C LEU A 72 1.07 5.19 5.13
N ALA A 73 -0.21 5.51 4.93
CA ALA A 73 -1.21 5.51 5.98
C ALA A 73 -2.28 4.45 5.65
N PRO A 74 -2.58 3.51 6.56
CA PRO A 74 -3.74 2.64 6.43
C PRO A 74 -5.04 3.44 6.45
N VAL A 75 -5.93 3.18 5.49
CA VAL A 75 -7.23 3.85 5.37
C VAL A 75 -8.33 2.86 4.99
N PRO A 76 -9.61 3.16 5.25
CA PRO A 76 -10.71 2.32 4.82
C PRO A 76 -10.69 2.11 3.31
N HIS A 77 -11.11 0.92 2.85
CA HIS A 77 -11.32 0.69 1.43
C HIS A 77 -12.60 1.38 0.94
N LEU A 78 -12.73 1.59 -0.38
CA LEU A 78 -13.84 2.35 -0.97
C LEU A 78 -15.24 1.75 -0.72
N GLY A 79 -15.32 0.46 -0.37
CA GLY A 79 -16.58 -0.18 0.03
C GLY A 79 -16.98 0.00 1.50
N THR A 80 -16.09 0.52 2.36
CA THR A 80 -16.35 0.70 3.80
C THR A 80 -16.78 2.14 4.09
N ALA A 81 -16.06 3.09 3.49
CA ALA A 81 -16.27 4.51 3.71
C ALA A 81 -16.47 5.24 2.37
N ASN A 82 -17.57 6.00 2.25
CA ASN A 82 -17.85 6.82 1.07
C ASN A 82 -17.18 8.20 1.20
N LEU A 83 -15.85 8.20 1.13
CA LEU A 83 -15.03 9.40 1.28
C LEU A 83 -14.81 10.10 -0.06
N ASN A 84 -14.91 11.43 -0.06
CA ASN A 84 -14.48 12.24 -1.19
C ASN A 84 -12.96 12.45 -1.13
N TRP A 85 -12.21 11.62 -1.86
CA TRP A 85 -10.74 11.66 -1.86
C TRP A 85 -10.13 12.93 -2.48
N ASP A 86 -10.89 13.69 -3.28
CA ASP A 86 -10.45 15.00 -3.77
C ASP A 86 -10.36 16.04 -2.64
N VAL A 87 -11.11 15.82 -1.56
CA VAL A 87 -11.09 16.65 -0.34
C VAL A 87 -10.22 16.02 0.75
N GLU A 88 -10.43 14.73 1.02
CA GLU A 88 -9.77 14.02 2.11
C GLU A 88 -8.29 13.71 1.81
N GLY A 89 -7.92 13.52 0.53
CA GLY A 89 -6.54 13.29 0.13
C GLY A 89 -5.61 14.47 0.50
N PRO A 90 -5.88 15.71 0.04
CA PRO A 90 -5.12 16.88 0.43
C PRO A 90 -5.11 17.13 1.95
N ARG A 91 -6.25 16.94 2.63
CA ARG A 91 -6.33 17.07 4.09
C ARG A 91 -5.43 16.09 4.83
N LEU A 92 -5.45 14.82 4.42
CA LEU A 92 -4.61 13.78 5.02
C LEU A 92 -3.13 14.02 4.72
N ARG A 93 -2.78 14.44 3.48
CA ARG A 93 -1.42 14.87 3.12
C ARG A 93 -0.88 15.93 4.08
N ASP A 94 -1.64 17.01 4.28
CA ASP A 94 -1.17 18.14 5.09
C ASP A 94 -1.05 17.76 6.58
N ARG A 95 -1.96 16.91 7.09
CA ARG A 95 -1.87 16.33 8.43
C ARG A 95 -0.63 15.45 8.59
N ILE A 96 -0.31 14.61 7.60
CA ILE A 96 0.87 13.74 7.62
C ILE A 96 2.14 14.59 7.58
N PHE A 97 2.22 15.60 6.72
CA PHE A 97 3.39 16.50 6.69
C PHE A 97 3.58 17.25 8.00
N ALA A 98 2.51 17.79 8.60
CA ALA A 98 2.60 18.45 9.90
C ALA A 98 3.11 17.49 10.99
N TYR A 99 2.59 16.25 11.01
CA TYR A 99 3.02 15.24 11.98
C TYR A 99 4.49 14.83 11.78
N LEU A 100 4.89 14.52 10.55
CA LEU A 100 6.27 14.14 10.24
C LEU A 100 7.25 15.27 10.58
N GLU A 101 6.89 16.51 10.27
CA GLU A 101 7.71 17.67 10.59
C GLU A 101 7.90 17.86 12.10
N GLN A 102 6.81 17.73 12.85
CA GLN A 102 6.82 17.90 14.31
C GLN A 102 7.66 16.83 15.02
N HIS A 103 7.68 15.59 14.52
CA HIS A 103 8.23 14.46 15.25
C HIS A 103 9.55 13.91 14.69
N TYR A 104 9.78 13.99 13.38
CA TYR A 104 10.84 13.22 12.72
C TYR A 104 11.68 14.02 11.70
N MET A 105 11.09 15.03 11.05
CA MET A 105 11.65 15.70 9.88
C MET A 105 11.54 17.24 10.01
N PRO A 106 12.29 17.89 10.91
CA PRO A 106 12.19 19.34 11.10
C PRO A 106 12.39 20.13 9.80
N GLY A 107 11.48 21.06 9.52
CA GLY A 107 11.49 21.89 8.30
C GLY A 107 10.97 21.20 7.03
N LEU A 108 10.35 20.02 7.13
CA LEU A 108 9.85 19.24 5.98
C LEU A 108 9.10 20.10 4.95
N ARG A 109 8.11 20.90 5.39
CA ARG A 109 7.27 21.67 4.46
C ARG A 109 8.05 22.76 3.73
N GLU A 110 9.06 23.35 4.35
CA GLU A 110 9.94 24.35 3.73
C GLU A 110 10.91 23.71 2.72
N GLN A 111 11.26 22.45 2.94
CA GLN A 111 12.19 21.68 2.10
C GLN A 111 11.52 20.99 0.91
N LEU A 112 10.18 21.04 0.84
CA LEU A 112 9.38 20.30 -0.13
C LEU A 112 9.61 20.80 -1.56
N VAL A 113 10.12 19.92 -2.42
CA VAL A 113 10.34 20.21 -3.86
C VAL A 113 9.20 19.69 -4.70
N THR A 114 8.71 18.49 -4.39
CA THR A 114 7.61 17.84 -5.10
C THR A 114 6.91 16.84 -4.21
N HIS A 115 5.64 16.56 -4.49
CA HIS A 115 4.90 15.49 -3.87
C HIS A 115 3.84 14.91 -4.81
N ARG A 116 3.47 13.65 -4.59
CA ARG A 116 2.37 12.98 -5.29
C ARG A 116 1.59 12.11 -4.32
N MET A 117 0.26 12.23 -4.34
CA MET A 117 -0.63 11.37 -3.60
C MET A 117 -1.06 10.18 -4.48
N PHE A 118 -1.30 9.04 -3.83
CA PHE A 118 -1.94 7.88 -4.42
C PHE A 118 -2.99 7.39 -3.41
N THR A 119 -4.25 7.59 -3.77
CA THR A 119 -5.42 7.37 -2.92
C THR A 119 -6.11 6.05 -3.27
N PRO A 120 -7.12 5.63 -2.50
CA PRO A 120 -7.97 4.51 -2.87
C PRO A 120 -8.67 4.68 -4.23
N PHE A 121 -8.96 5.91 -4.68
CA PHE A 121 -9.43 6.15 -6.07
C PHE A 121 -8.35 5.79 -7.09
N ASP A 122 -7.11 6.21 -6.87
CA ASP A 122 -6.00 5.87 -7.77
C ASP A 122 -5.74 4.36 -7.82
N PHE A 123 -5.86 3.66 -6.68
CA PHE A 123 -5.78 2.19 -6.66
C PHE A 123 -6.84 1.53 -7.53
N ARG A 124 -8.09 2.02 -7.46
CA ARG A 124 -9.18 1.53 -8.32
C ARG A 124 -8.93 1.86 -9.79
N ASP A 125 -8.60 3.11 -10.09
CA ASP A 125 -8.65 3.65 -11.45
C ASP A 125 -7.37 3.36 -12.25
N GLN A 126 -6.22 3.28 -11.57
CA GLN A 126 -4.91 3.06 -12.22
C GLN A 126 -4.41 1.62 -12.08
N LEU A 127 -4.74 0.93 -10.97
CA LEU A 127 -4.28 -0.44 -10.73
C LEU A 127 -5.39 -1.50 -10.89
N GLY A 128 -6.62 -1.08 -11.18
CA GLY A 128 -7.76 -1.99 -11.27
C GLY A 128 -8.09 -2.69 -9.95
N ALA A 129 -7.66 -2.14 -8.82
CA ALA A 129 -7.86 -2.76 -7.52
C ALA A 129 -9.33 -2.65 -7.09
N TYR A 130 -9.98 -3.80 -6.92
CA TYR A 130 -11.37 -3.84 -6.45
C TYR A 130 -11.50 -3.12 -5.10
N GLN A 131 -12.46 -2.20 -5.02
CA GLN A 131 -12.68 -1.30 -3.88
C GLN A 131 -11.44 -0.47 -3.47
N GLY A 132 -10.46 -0.31 -4.36
CA GLY A 132 -9.20 0.35 -4.05
C GLY A 132 -8.35 -0.40 -3.02
N SER A 133 -8.59 -1.70 -2.78
CA SER A 133 -7.89 -2.49 -1.77
C SER A 133 -6.39 -2.60 -2.06
N ALA A 134 -5.55 -2.43 -1.04
CA ALA A 134 -4.10 -2.44 -1.22
C ALA A 134 -3.50 -3.86 -1.33
N PHE A 135 -4.17 -4.85 -0.74
CA PHE A 135 -3.67 -6.22 -0.62
C PHE A 135 -4.67 -7.27 -1.12
N SER A 136 -5.66 -6.86 -1.93
CA SER A 136 -6.74 -7.70 -2.43
C SER A 136 -7.66 -8.22 -1.30
N VAL A 137 -7.69 -9.54 -1.09
CA VAL A 137 -8.52 -10.16 -0.05
C VAL A 137 -8.00 -9.82 1.36
N GLU A 138 -8.90 -9.84 2.32
CA GLU A 138 -8.59 -9.52 3.71
C GLU A 138 -7.70 -10.60 4.33
N PRO A 139 -6.74 -10.25 5.21
CA PRO A 139 -5.83 -11.22 5.81
C PRO A 139 -6.47 -12.04 6.95
N ILE A 140 -7.71 -12.52 6.76
CA ILE A 140 -8.36 -13.47 7.67
C ILE A 140 -8.02 -14.91 7.27
N LEU A 141 -8.13 -15.84 8.23
CA LEU A 141 -7.77 -17.25 8.02
C LEU A 141 -8.48 -17.88 6.81
N THR A 142 -9.78 -17.61 6.66
CA THR A 142 -10.62 -18.15 5.58
C THR A 142 -10.37 -17.50 4.21
N GLN A 143 -9.52 -16.47 4.13
CA GLN A 143 -9.10 -15.82 2.89
C GLN A 143 -7.59 -15.91 2.66
N SER A 144 -6.92 -16.83 3.39
CA SER A 144 -5.47 -16.99 3.36
C SER A 144 -5.04 -18.33 2.74
N ALA A 145 -3.84 -18.34 2.17
CA ALA A 145 -3.14 -19.52 1.65
C ALA A 145 -4.02 -20.42 0.74
N TRP A 146 -4.42 -21.59 1.23
CA TRP A 146 -5.20 -22.58 0.48
C TRP A 146 -6.59 -22.09 0.07
N PHE A 147 -7.20 -21.23 0.88
CA PHE A 147 -8.57 -20.74 0.66
C PHE A 147 -8.64 -19.56 -0.33
N ARG A 148 -7.50 -19.16 -0.89
CA ARG A 148 -7.46 -18.18 -1.99
C ARG A 148 -7.94 -18.84 -3.28
N PRO A 149 -8.46 -18.06 -4.24
CA PRO A 149 -8.69 -18.52 -5.60
C PRO A 149 -7.46 -19.27 -6.13
N HIS A 150 -7.69 -20.44 -6.74
CA HIS A 150 -6.63 -21.25 -7.32
C HIS A 150 -6.23 -20.73 -8.70
N ASN A 151 -5.04 -21.12 -9.15
CA ASN A 151 -4.41 -20.57 -10.36
C ASN A 151 -5.03 -21.07 -11.67
N ARG A 152 -5.93 -22.05 -11.64
CA ARG A 152 -6.72 -22.54 -12.78
C ARG A 152 -8.20 -22.32 -12.49
N ASP A 153 -8.94 -21.78 -13.45
CA ASP A 153 -10.39 -21.67 -13.34
C ASP A 153 -11.05 -23.06 -13.42
N SER A 154 -12.12 -23.28 -12.66
CA SER A 154 -12.80 -24.58 -12.61
C SER A 154 -13.82 -24.80 -13.73
N ARG A 155 -14.12 -23.77 -14.53
CA ARG A 155 -15.17 -23.78 -15.55
C ARG A 155 -14.66 -23.45 -16.94
N ILE A 156 -13.54 -22.72 -17.05
CA ILE A 156 -12.94 -22.30 -18.33
C ILE A 156 -11.55 -22.93 -18.46
N ASP A 157 -11.43 -23.95 -19.29
CA ASP A 157 -10.26 -24.85 -19.38
C ASP A 157 -8.91 -24.16 -19.67
N ASN A 158 -8.92 -22.98 -20.28
CA ASN A 158 -7.72 -22.23 -20.64
C ASN A 158 -7.63 -20.86 -19.95
N LEU A 159 -8.36 -20.67 -18.84
CA LEU A 159 -8.29 -19.48 -18.01
C LEU A 159 -7.47 -19.75 -16.75
N TYR A 160 -6.48 -18.88 -16.53
CA TYR A 160 -5.58 -18.95 -15.38
C TYR A 160 -5.59 -17.63 -14.62
N LEU A 161 -5.44 -17.71 -13.30
CA LEU A 161 -5.41 -16.57 -12.40
C LEU A 161 -4.01 -16.44 -11.81
N VAL A 162 -3.47 -15.22 -11.77
CA VAL A 162 -2.15 -14.91 -11.20
C VAL A 162 -2.19 -13.57 -10.49
N GLY A 163 -1.51 -13.47 -9.35
CA GLY A 163 -1.33 -12.19 -8.65
C GLY A 163 -1.60 -12.27 -7.15
N ALA A 164 -1.70 -11.11 -6.52
CA ALA A 164 -1.75 -10.98 -5.07
C ALA A 164 -3.07 -11.49 -4.45
N GLY A 165 -4.14 -11.59 -5.24
CA GLY A 165 -5.43 -12.17 -4.83
C GLY A 165 -5.47 -13.69 -4.94
N THR A 166 -4.60 -14.27 -5.76
CA THR A 166 -4.58 -15.70 -6.07
C THR A 166 -3.61 -16.45 -5.16
N HIS A 167 -3.77 -17.76 -5.04
CA HIS A 167 -2.79 -18.62 -4.41
C HIS A 167 -1.37 -18.38 -4.99
N PRO A 168 -0.30 -18.36 -4.16
CA PRO A 168 -0.28 -18.54 -2.72
C PRO A 168 -0.61 -17.28 -1.89
N GLY A 169 -0.52 -16.08 -2.46
CA GLY A 169 -0.93 -14.85 -1.78
C GLY A 169 -0.20 -13.58 -2.23
N ALA A 170 -0.31 -12.55 -1.39
CA ALA A 170 0.17 -11.20 -1.66
C ALA A 170 1.67 -10.98 -1.32
N GLY A 171 2.18 -9.81 -1.71
CA GLY A 171 3.59 -9.43 -1.58
C GLY A 171 4.46 -9.96 -2.72
N ILE A 172 5.65 -9.38 -2.90
CA ILE A 172 6.55 -9.74 -4.02
C ILE A 172 6.81 -11.25 -4.08
N PRO A 173 7.19 -11.93 -2.97
CA PRO A 173 7.41 -13.38 -3.01
C PRO A 173 6.13 -14.17 -3.31
N GLY A 174 4.99 -13.75 -2.76
CA GLY A 174 3.70 -14.41 -2.97
C GLY A 174 3.24 -14.33 -4.43
N VAL A 175 3.35 -13.14 -5.03
CA VAL A 175 2.99 -12.91 -6.44
C VAL A 175 3.91 -13.67 -7.39
N ILE A 176 5.22 -13.69 -7.14
CA ILE A 176 6.17 -14.50 -7.92
C ILE A 176 5.86 -16.00 -7.79
N GLY A 177 5.54 -16.46 -6.57
CA GLY A 177 5.09 -17.82 -6.34
C GLY A 177 3.81 -18.17 -7.11
N SER A 178 2.86 -17.23 -7.17
CA SER A 178 1.62 -17.35 -7.93
C SER A 178 1.91 -17.54 -9.42
N ALA A 179 2.80 -16.72 -9.98
CA ALA A 179 3.22 -16.84 -11.38
C ALA A 179 3.89 -18.19 -11.67
N LYS A 180 4.78 -18.65 -10.78
CA LYS A 180 5.44 -19.95 -10.93
C LYS A 180 4.46 -21.11 -10.90
N ALA A 181 3.52 -21.12 -9.95
CA ALA A 181 2.49 -22.15 -9.86
C ALA A 181 1.59 -22.17 -11.11
N THR A 182 1.17 -20.98 -11.56
CA THR A 182 0.36 -20.81 -12.77
C THR A 182 1.06 -21.35 -14.01
N ALA A 183 2.32 -20.96 -14.22
CA ALA A 183 3.12 -21.44 -15.35
C ALA A 183 3.30 -22.97 -15.31
N GLY A 184 3.47 -23.55 -14.13
CA GLY A 184 3.51 -25.01 -13.97
C GLY A 184 2.25 -25.70 -14.47
N LEU A 185 1.06 -25.18 -14.11
CA LEU A 185 -0.23 -25.71 -14.56
C LEU A 185 -0.39 -25.58 -16.08
N MET A 186 0.03 -24.46 -16.67
CA MET A 186 -0.02 -24.25 -18.13
C MET A 186 0.88 -25.24 -18.89
N LEU A 187 2.07 -25.52 -18.37
CA LEU A 187 2.98 -26.51 -18.96
C LEU A 187 2.42 -27.94 -18.87
N GLU A 188 1.79 -28.29 -17.74
CA GLU A 188 1.11 -29.57 -17.60
C GLU A 188 -0.05 -29.73 -18.61
N ASP A 189 -0.89 -28.70 -18.75
CA ASP A 189 -2.07 -28.73 -19.64
C ASP A 189 -1.69 -28.76 -21.12
N THR A 190 -0.53 -28.21 -21.49
CA THR A 190 -0.03 -28.25 -22.87
C THR A 190 0.58 -29.60 -23.23
N HIS A 191 1.16 -30.32 -22.26
CA HIS A 191 1.73 -31.65 -22.46
C HIS A 191 0.67 -32.76 -22.43
N ALA A 192 -0.49 -32.49 -21.86
CA ALA A 192 -1.62 -33.43 -21.80
C ALA A 192 -2.53 -33.40 -23.04
N ARG A 193 -2.30 -32.47 -23.98
CA ARG A 193 -3.00 -32.35 -25.27
C ARG A 193 -2.18 -32.95 -26.40
#